data_AF-A0AAD2G4M4-F1
#
_entry.id   AF-A0AAD2G4M4-F1
#
_cell.length_a   1.000
_cell.length_b   1.000
_cell.length_c   1.000
_cell.angle_alpha   90.00
_cell.angle_beta   90.00
_cell.angle_gamma   90.00
#
_symmetry.space_group_name_H-M   'P 1'
#
loop_
_entity.id
_entity.type
_entity.pdbx_description
1 polymer ?
#
loop_
_entity_poly.entity_id
_entity_poly.type
_entity_poly.pdbx_seq_one_letter_code
_entity_poly.pdbx_strand_id
1 'polypeptide(L)'
;MAQNKILFSAKLDKNMRRSAYFETNKRTVKSNVMLKFVTKAMDIKLQGEANFTTTLEDPIKLLKRIEQFMKKSADAEYDFLDFWEANQKCFAMKQGTNKNLMHFKEQFLRHAEVLQDLHGVAWF
;
A
#
# COMPACT_ATOMS: atom_id res chain seq x y z
N MET A 1 -36.44 6.17 -40.05
CA MET A 1 -35.23 7.00 -39.87
C MET A 1 -35.24 7.88 -38.62
N ALA A 2 -36.37 8.51 -38.23
CA ALA A 2 -36.41 9.40 -37.06
C ALA A 2 -36.15 8.70 -35.70
N GLN A 3 -36.74 7.51 -35.48
CA GLN A 3 -36.51 6.73 -34.25
C GLN A 3 -35.04 6.34 -34.03
N ASN A 4 -34.31 6.00 -35.10
CA ASN A 4 -32.88 5.67 -34.99
C ASN A 4 -32.03 6.88 -34.58
N LYS A 5 -32.41 8.09 -35.02
CA LYS A 5 -31.74 9.34 -34.61
C LYS A 5 -31.97 9.64 -33.12
N ILE A 6 -33.21 9.44 -32.63
CA ILE A 6 -33.58 9.63 -31.22
C ILE A 6 -32.87 8.61 -30.31
N LEU A 7 -32.80 7.34 -30.73
CA LEU A 7 -32.06 6.31 -30.00
C LEU A 7 -30.55 6.59 -29.96
N PHE A 8 -29.98 7.11 -31.06
CA PHE A 8 -28.57 7.48 -31.13
C PHE A 8 -28.26 8.67 -30.22
N SER A 9 -29.07 9.74 -30.24
CA SER A 9 -28.86 10.91 -29.37
C SER A 9 -28.96 10.54 -27.88
N ALA A 10 -29.95 9.73 -27.49
CA ALA A 10 -30.08 9.27 -26.11
C ALA A 10 -28.86 8.43 -25.64
N LYS A 11 -28.30 7.60 -26.52
CA LYS A 11 -27.07 6.84 -26.23
C LYS A 11 -25.85 7.77 -26.10
N LEU A 12 -25.75 8.78 -26.95
CA LEU A 12 -24.68 9.79 -26.89
C LEU A 12 -24.74 10.56 -25.57
N ASP A 13 -25.91 11.06 -25.18
CA ASP A 13 -26.12 11.79 -23.92
C ASP A 13 -25.77 10.94 -22.71
N LYS A 14 -26.19 9.66 -22.70
CA LYS A 14 -25.82 8.72 -21.64
C LYS A 14 -24.31 8.54 -21.58
N ASN A 15 -23.61 8.45 -22.71
CA ASN A 15 -22.16 8.28 -22.73
C ASN A 15 -21.42 9.54 -22.26
N MET A 16 -21.88 10.72 -22.66
CA MET A 16 -21.32 11.99 -22.17
C MET A 16 -21.48 12.12 -20.66
N ARG A 17 -22.65 11.78 -20.11
CA ARG A 17 -22.86 11.74 -18.65
C ARG A 17 -21.93 10.76 -17.96
N ARG A 18 -21.77 9.54 -18.49
CA ARG A 18 -20.85 8.54 -17.93
C ARG A 18 -19.40 9.04 -17.92
N SER A 19 -18.98 9.71 -18.99
CA SER A 19 -17.63 10.28 -19.09
C SER A 19 -17.43 11.38 -18.05
N ALA A 20 -18.41 12.28 -17.86
CA ALA A 20 -18.35 13.32 -16.83
C ALA A 20 -18.33 12.74 -15.41
N TYR A 21 -19.14 11.70 -15.15
CA TYR A 21 -19.12 11.00 -13.85
C TYR A 21 -17.79 10.30 -13.59
N PHE A 22 -17.19 9.69 -14.62
CA PHE A 22 -15.89 9.04 -14.50
C PHE A 22 -14.81 10.02 -14.04
N GLU A 23 -14.72 11.19 -14.67
CA GLU A 23 -13.75 12.23 -14.29
C GLU A 23 -13.97 12.76 -12.86
N THR A 24 -15.23 12.98 -12.48
CA THR A 24 -15.58 13.38 -11.12
C THR A 24 -15.17 12.31 -10.11
N ASN A 25 -15.50 11.05 -10.38
CA ASN A 25 -15.18 9.93 -9.50
C ASN A 25 -13.67 9.73 -9.36
N LYS A 26 -12.91 9.88 -10.45
CA LYS A 26 -11.44 9.80 -10.43
C LYS A 26 -10.85 10.80 -9.43
N ARG A 27 -11.31 12.05 -9.45
CA ARG A 27 -10.89 13.10 -8.49
C ARG A 27 -11.31 12.77 -7.05
N THR A 28 -12.54 12.33 -6.85
CA THR A 28 -13.05 11.94 -5.53
C THR A 28 -12.24 10.79 -4.93
N VAL A 29 -11.94 9.75 -5.72
CA VAL A 29 -11.13 8.61 -5.27
C VAL A 29 -9.71 9.07 -4.93
N LYS A 30 -9.09 9.90 -5.78
CA LYS A 30 -7.77 10.48 -5.48
C LYS A 30 -7.77 11.22 -4.14
N SER A 31 -8.74 12.10 -3.92
CA SER A 31 -8.87 12.85 -2.66
C SER A 31 -9.02 11.93 -1.46
N ASN A 32 -9.88 10.91 -1.57
CA ASN A 32 -10.06 9.91 -0.52
C ASN A 32 -8.77 9.13 -0.22
N VAL A 33 -7.99 8.80 -1.24
CA VAL A 33 -6.70 8.12 -1.07
C VAL A 33 -5.71 9.00 -0.31
N MET A 34 -5.56 10.27 -0.73
CA MET A 34 -4.69 11.23 -0.06
C MET A 34 -5.10 11.46 1.39
N LEU A 35 -6.40 11.61 1.67
CA LEU A 35 -6.89 11.90 3.02
C LEU A 35 -6.75 10.71 3.98
N LYS A 36 -6.92 9.47 3.49
CA LYS A 36 -6.99 8.28 4.36
C LYS A 36 -5.68 7.52 4.51
N PHE A 37 -4.84 7.51 3.46
CA PHE A 37 -3.68 6.62 3.40
C PHE A 37 -2.35 7.35 3.28
N VAL A 38 -2.35 8.67 3.10
CA VAL A 38 -1.13 9.46 2.94
C VAL A 38 -0.87 10.27 4.21
N THR A 39 0.23 9.98 4.88
CA THR A 39 0.70 10.80 6.01
C THR A 39 1.31 12.10 5.50
N LYS A 40 1.44 13.12 6.36
CA LYS A 40 2.10 14.39 5.99
C LYS A 40 3.52 14.19 5.44
N ALA A 41 4.28 13.25 6.00
CA ALA A 41 5.62 12.93 5.53
C ALA A 41 5.62 12.30 4.11
N MET A 42 4.63 11.46 3.82
CA MET A 42 4.45 10.88 2.49
C MET A 42 3.97 11.93 1.48
N ASP A 43 3.13 12.87 1.89
CA ASP A 43 2.66 13.97 1.04
C ASP A 43 3.82 14.87 0.60
N ILE A 44 4.72 15.24 1.53
CA ILE A 44 5.94 15.99 1.22
C ILE A 44 6.83 15.24 0.22
N LYS A 45 7.01 13.92 0.41
CA LYS A 45 7.78 13.08 -0.52
C LYS A 45 7.13 13.00 -1.90
N LEU A 46 5.81 12.82 -1.95
CA LEU A 46 5.04 12.78 -3.19
C LEU A 46 5.18 14.11 -3.95
N GLN A 47 5.02 15.25 -3.28
CA GLN A 47 5.13 16.58 -3.88
C GLN A 47 6.52 16.88 -4.45
N GLY A 48 7.56 16.25 -3.90
CA GLY A 48 8.94 16.34 -4.42
C GLY A 48 9.19 15.52 -5.69
N GLU A 49 8.26 14.66 -6.12
CA GLU A 49 8.45 13.87 -7.34
C GLU A 49 8.19 14.69 -8.60
N ALA A 50 9.10 14.60 -9.58
CA ALA A 50 8.97 15.28 -10.88
C ALA A 50 7.66 14.97 -11.62
N ASN A 51 7.01 13.85 -11.30
CA ASN A 51 5.79 13.35 -11.94
C ASN A 51 4.52 13.53 -11.10
N PHE A 52 4.59 14.28 -9.98
CA PHE A 52 3.47 14.43 -9.03
C PHE A 52 2.20 14.97 -9.70
N THR A 53 2.36 15.97 -10.57
CA THR A 53 1.24 16.64 -11.27
C THR A 53 0.67 15.84 -12.44
N THR A 54 1.45 14.94 -13.06
CA THR A 54 1.07 14.28 -14.33
C THR A 54 0.74 12.79 -14.17
N THR A 55 1.38 12.07 -13.25
CA THR A 55 1.21 10.61 -13.08
C THR A 55 0.24 10.25 -11.96
N LEU A 56 0.02 11.13 -10.99
CA LEU A 56 -0.85 10.91 -9.83
C LEU A 56 -2.27 11.45 -10.01
N GLU A 57 -2.69 11.78 -11.23
CA GLU A 57 -4.11 11.92 -11.53
C GLU A 57 -4.83 10.57 -11.50
N ASP A 58 -4.15 9.50 -11.94
CA ASP A 58 -4.67 8.15 -11.90
C ASP A 58 -4.61 7.59 -10.47
N PRO A 59 -5.75 7.33 -9.81
CA PRO A 59 -5.78 6.84 -8.44
C PRO A 59 -5.08 5.48 -8.28
N ILE A 60 -5.05 4.65 -9.33
CA ILE A 60 -4.37 3.35 -9.27
C ILE A 60 -2.86 3.53 -9.22
N LYS A 61 -2.31 4.45 -10.04
CA LYS A 61 -0.87 4.77 -10.01
C LYS A 61 -0.49 5.41 -8.68
N LEU A 62 -1.34 6.28 -8.14
CA LEU A 62 -1.16 6.87 -6.82
C LEU A 62 -1.10 5.79 -5.74
N LEU A 63 -2.03 4.82 -5.73
CA LEU A 63 -2.03 3.72 -4.76
C LEU A 63 -0.75 2.87 -4.83
N LYS A 64 -0.32 2.49 -6.04
CA LYS A 64 0.94 1.74 -6.23
C LYS A 64 2.16 2.53 -5.75
N ARG A 65 2.14 3.86 -5.88
CA ARG A 65 3.25 4.69 -5.40
C ARG A 65 3.26 4.82 -3.88
N ILE A 66 2.08 5.01 -3.28
CA ILE A 66 1.93 5.00 -1.81
C ILE A 66 2.37 3.64 -1.23
N GLU A 67 2.00 2.54 -1.88
CA GLU A 67 2.47 1.20 -1.51
C GLU A 67 4.01 1.13 -1.45
N GLN A 68 4.70 1.69 -2.44
CA GLN A 68 6.17 1.73 -2.44
C GLN A 68 6.74 2.55 -1.28
N PHE A 69 6.10 3.67 -0.90
CA PHE A 69 6.52 4.45 0.28
C PHE A 69 6.26 3.75 1.61
N MET A 70 5.22 2.92 1.67
CA MET A 70 4.95 2.10 2.86
C MET A 70 5.94 0.94 2.97
N LYS A 71 6.34 0.36 1.83
CA LYS A 71 7.22 -0.81 1.79
C LYS A 71 8.70 -0.48 1.90
N LYS A 72 9.13 0.68 1.41
CA LYS A 72 10.55 1.09 1.35
C LYS A 72 10.78 2.35 2.15
N SER A 73 11.40 2.22 3.33
CA SER A 73 12.13 3.36 3.90
C SER A 73 13.41 3.57 3.07
N ALA A 74 13.96 4.79 3.07
CA ALA A 74 15.18 5.08 2.28
C ALA A 74 16.40 4.28 2.74
N ASP A 75 16.34 3.74 3.98
CA ASP A 75 17.46 3.16 4.70
C ASP A 75 17.26 1.67 5.02
N ALA A 76 16.11 1.08 4.65
CA ALA A 76 15.82 -0.33 4.91
C ALA A 76 16.01 -1.18 3.64
N GLU A 77 16.87 -2.20 3.73
CA GLU A 77 17.11 -3.19 2.69
C GLU A 77 15.91 -4.15 2.51
N TYR A 78 15.06 -4.27 3.54
CA TYR A 78 13.93 -5.20 3.60
C TYR A 78 12.56 -4.50 3.60
N ASP A 79 11.53 -5.19 3.10
CA ASP A 79 10.14 -4.70 3.09
C ASP A 79 9.65 -4.51 4.54
N PHE A 80 9.08 -3.34 4.84
CA PHE A 80 8.52 -3.03 6.15
C PHE A 80 7.48 -4.08 6.63
N LEU A 81 6.73 -4.69 5.70
CA LEU A 81 5.76 -5.72 6.06
C LEU A 81 6.44 -7.00 6.55
N ASP A 82 7.51 -7.43 5.88
CA ASP A 82 8.29 -8.61 6.30
C ASP A 82 8.91 -8.37 7.67
N PHE A 83 9.43 -7.16 7.90
CA PHE A 83 9.94 -6.72 9.19
C PHE A 83 8.86 -6.75 10.30
N TRP A 84 7.68 -6.19 10.03
CA TRP A 84 6.57 -6.18 10.98
C TRP A 84 6.09 -7.59 11.31
N GLU A 85 5.92 -8.45 10.31
CA GLU A 85 5.51 -9.84 10.51
C GLU A 85 6.53 -10.64 11.33
N ALA A 86 7.83 -10.46 11.05
CA ALA A 86 8.89 -11.12 11.82
C ALA A 86 8.85 -10.71 13.30
N ASN A 87 8.67 -9.42 13.58
CA ASN A 87 8.55 -8.91 14.95
C ASN A 87 7.32 -9.51 15.65
N GLN A 88 6.16 -9.49 14.99
CA GLN A 88 4.93 -10.08 15.53
C GLN A 88 5.09 -11.57 15.85
N LYS A 89 5.69 -12.35 14.94
CA LYS A 89 5.93 -13.80 15.14
C LYS A 89 6.86 -14.06 16.33
N CYS A 90 7.88 -13.22 16.54
CA CYS A 90 8.80 -13.37 17.67
C CYS A 90 8.12 -13.02 19.01
N PHE A 91 7.42 -11.88 19.10
CA PHE A 91 6.76 -11.45 20.35
C PHE A 91 5.52 -12.28 20.72
N ALA A 92 4.84 -12.86 19.74
CA ALA A 92 3.69 -13.74 19.97
C ALA A 92 4.09 -15.20 20.25
N MET A 93 5.39 -15.53 20.16
CA MET A 93 5.85 -16.91 20.30
C MET A 93 5.59 -17.43 21.71
N LYS A 94 4.88 -18.55 21.81
CA LYS A 94 4.61 -19.26 23.06
C LYS A 94 5.08 -20.70 22.95
N GLN A 95 5.56 -21.26 24.05
CA GLN A 95 5.86 -22.67 24.12
C GLN A 95 4.55 -23.46 23.96
N GLY A 96 4.48 -24.32 22.95
CA GLY A 96 3.35 -25.23 22.77
C GLY A 96 3.30 -26.29 23.86
N THR A 97 2.09 -26.75 24.21
CA THR A 97 1.84 -27.75 25.27
C THR A 97 2.60 -29.07 25.08
N ASN A 98 2.89 -29.45 23.83
CA ASN A 98 3.61 -30.67 23.49
C ASN A 98 5.10 -30.43 23.14
N LYS A 99 5.63 -29.24 23.40
CA LYS A 99 6.98 -28.85 22.98
C LYS A 99 7.92 -28.80 24.19
N ASN A 100 9.05 -29.50 24.11
CA ASN A 100 10.06 -29.42 25.16
C ASN A 100 10.75 -28.03 25.14
N LEU A 101 11.32 -27.64 26.28
CA LEU A 101 11.93 -26.32 26.46
C LEU A 101 13.11 -26.06 25.50
N MET A 102 13.92 -27.08 25.23
CA MET A 102 15.08 -26.95 24.32
C MET A 102 14.63 -26.66 22.88
N HIS A 103 13.62 -27.37 22.38
CA HIS A 103 13.06 -27.15 21.05
C HIS A 103 12.39 -25.77 20.94
N PHE A 104 11.81 -25.27 22.03
CA PHE A 104 11.27 -23.91 22.07
C PHE A 104 12.39 -22.87 22.01
N LYS A 105 13.44 -23.03 22.83
CA LYS A 105 14.62 -22.16 22.84
C LYS A 105 15.28 -22.08 21.48
N GLU A 106 15.49 -23.22 20.82
CA GLU A 106 16.07 -23.26 19.46
C GLU A 106 15.19 -22.55 18.42
N GLN A 107 13.86 -22.69 18.50
CA GLN A 107 12.97 -21.97 17.59
C GLN A 107 13.01 -20.47 17.84
N PHE A 108 13.01 -20.06 19.11
CA PHE A 108 13.09 -18.66 19.49
C PHE A 108 14.40 -18.02 18.99
N LEU A 109 15.53 -18.69 19.21
CA LEU A 109 16.84 -18.21 18.74
C LEU A 109 16.89 -18.06 17.22
N ARG A 110 16.35 -19.01 16.45
CA ARG A 110 16.26 -18.88 14.99
C ARG A 110 15.41 -17.68 14.54
N HIS A 111 14.33 -17.35 15.26
CA HIS A 111 13.54 -16.16 14.93
C HIS A 111 14.22 -14.86 15.38
N ALA A 112 14.99 -14.90 16.46
CA ALA A 112 15.82 -13.79 16.90
C ALA A 112 16.95 -13.48 15.90
N GLU A 113 17.59 -14.51 15.33
CA GLU A 113 18.59 -14.35 14.25
C GLU A 113 18.00 -13.68 13.01
N VAL A 114 16.82 -14.14 12.55
CA VAL A 114 16.11 -13.49 11.42
C VAL A 114 15.79 -12.03 11.72
N LEU A 115 15.39 -11.71 12.95
CA LEU A 115 15.17 -10.32 13.35
C LEU A 115 16.46 -9.51 13.37
N GLN A 116 17.54 -10.08 13.89
CA GLN A 116 18.85 -9.43 13.92
C GLN A 116 19.33 -9.04 12.51
N ASP A 117 19.14 -9.93 11.53
CA ASP A 117 19.44 -9.64 10.13
C ASP A 117 18.55 -8.52 9.57
N LEU A 118 17.26 -8.52 9.89
CA LEU A 118 16.31 -7.51 9.45
C LEU A 118 16.49 -6.13 10.10
N HIS A 119 16.95 -6.08 11.36
CA HIS A 119 17.21 -4.84 12.11
C HIS A 119 18.59 -4.23 11.81
N GLY A 120 19.50 -4.99 11.18
CA GLY A 120 20.86 -4.54 10.87
C GLY A 120 21.76 -4.30 12.09
N VAL A 121 21.30 -4.66 13.29
CA VAL A 121 22.05 -4.52 14.56
C VAL A 121 21.86 -5.78 15.40
N ALA A 122 22.95 -6.28 15.97
CA ALA A 122 22.94 -7.36 16.94
C ALA A 122 22.14 -6.96 18.19
N TRP A 123 21.06 -7.68 18.47
CA TRP A 123 20.26 -7.50 19.68
C TRP A 123 20.76 -8.40 20.81
N PHE A 124 21.97 -8.14 21.33
CA PHE A 124 22.48 -8.73 22.58
C PHE A 124 23.50 -7.81 23.26
#